data_AF-A0A031K713-F1
#
_entry.id   AF-A0A031K713-F1
#
_cell.length_a   1.000
_cell.length_b   1.000
_cell.length_c   1.000
_cell.angle_alpha   90.00
_cell.angle_beta   90.00
_cell.angle_gamma   90.00
#
_symmetry.space_group_name_H-M   'P 1'
#
loop_
_entity.id
_entity.type
_entity.pdbx_description
1 polymer ?
#
loop_
_entity_poly.entity_id
_entity_poly.type
_entity_poly.pdbx_seq_one_letter_code
_entity_poly.pdbx_strand_id
1 'polypeptide(L)'
;MPRKLSNALTPLTVKNAKPGRHSDGGDLHLLVKASGSRSWVFRFMLNGNSRDVGLGAAAGLGALSLANARVEATKLRLKVQSGIAPIEERDREEAEKLAAAQAALIAETTFKEVAEAHIDANEESWRNPKHRQQWRKTMADYVYPKIGDQSVADVDTPHVLSILESIW
;
A
#
# COMPACT_ATOMS: atom_id res chain seq x y z
N MET A 1 -37.27 -24.37 2.14
CA MET A 1 -35.99 -23.63 2.28
C MET A 1 -36.28 -22.30 2.98
N PRO A 2 -35.49 -21.87 3.99
CA PRO A 2 -35.68 -20.56 4.61
C PRO A 2 -35.51 -19.47 3.54
N ARG A 3 -36.40 -18.46 3.53
CA ARG A 3 -36.29 -17.30 2.63
C ARG A 3 -34.95 -16.62 2.87
N LYS A 4 -34.11 -16.50 1.84
CA LYS A 4 -32.92 -15.65 1.91
C LYS A 4 -33.40 -14.22 2.17
N LEU A 5 -32.94 -13.62 3.26
CA LEU A 5 -33.13 -12.19 3.51
C LEU A 5 -32.52 -11.41 2.34
N SER A 6 -33.26 -10.44 1.81
CA SER A 6 -32.81 -9.53 0.74
C SER A 6 -33.38 -8.14 1.00
N ASN A 7 -32.52 -7.11 1.00
CA ASN A 7 -32.87 -5.71 1.26
C ASN A 7 -33.65 -5.49 2.56
N ALA A 8 -33.26 -6.18 3.64
CA ALA A 8 -33.98 -6.19 4.91
C ALA A 8 -33.82 -4.89 5.74
N LEU A 9 -32.75 -4.11 5.51
CA LEU A 9 -32.54 -2.84 6.20
C LEU A 9 -33.18 -1.67 5.44
N THR A 10 -33.55 -0.65 6.20
CA THR A 10 -33.98 0.67 5.73
C THR A 10 -33.05 1.74 6.32
N PRO A 11 -33.00 2.95 5.75
CA PRO A 11 -32.20 4.04 6.33
C PRO A 11 -32.52 4.33 7.80
N LEU A 12 -33.80 4.21 8.18
CA LEU A 12 -34.24 4.43 9.55
C LEU A 12 -33.76 3.32 10.51
N THR A 13 -33.82 2.06 10.07
CA THR A 13 -33.31 0.94 10.89
C THR A 13 -31.79 1.01 11.02
N VAL A 14 -31.07 1.44 9.98
CA VAL A 14 -29.62 1.67 10.04
C VAL A 14 -29.27 2.75 11.07
N LYS A 15 -30.01 3.87 11.06
CA LYS A 15 -29.81 4.97 12.02
C LYS A 15 -30.02 4.52 13.46
N ASN A 16 -31.05 3.71 13.71
CA ASN A 16 -31.46 3.32 15.06
C ASN A 16 -30.93 1.93 15.51
N ALA A 17 -30.11 1.29 14.69
CA ALA A 17 -29.58 -0.04 14.99
C ALA A 17 -28.77 -0.06 16.30
N LYS A 18 -29.05 -1.05 17.15
CA LYS A 18 -28.30 -1.31 18.39
C LYS A 18 -26.93 -1.95 18.08
N PRO A 19 -25.96 -1.93 19.01
CA PRO A 19 -24.71 -2.66 18.87
C PRO A 19 -24.94 -4.12 18.45
N GLY A 20 -24.17 -4.60 17.48
CA GLY A 20 -24.33 -5.93 16.89
C GLY A 20 -24.20 -5.91 15.38
N ARG A 21 -24.42 -7.09 14.78
CA ARG A 21 -24.42 -7.30 13.33
C ARG A 21 -25.85 -7.46 12.83
N HIS A 22 -26.22 -6.67 11.83
CA HIS A 22 -27.56 -6.66 11.24
C HIS A 22 -27.48 -6.99 9.77
N SER A 23 -28.17 -8.03 9.33
CA SER A 23 -28.14 -8.48 7.94
C SER A 23 -29.09 -7.66 7.08
N ASP A 24 -28.58 -7.07 5.99
CA ASP A 24 -29.41 -6.55 4.90
C ASP A 24 -29.80 -7.65 3.92
N GLY A 25 -29.05 -8.75 3.88
CA GLY A 25 -29.19 -9.78 2.87
C GLY A 25 -28.21 -9.60 1.71
N GLY A 26 -28.09 -10.63 0.87
CA GLY A 26 -27.07 -10.65 -0.19
C GLY A 26 -25.67 -10.40 0.36
N ASP A 27 -25.30 -11.08 1.45
CA ASP A 27 -23.95 -11.00 2.03
C ASP A 27 -23.57 -9.61 2.60
N LEU A 28 -24.48 -8.63 2.56
CA LEU A 28 -24.30 -7.29 3.13
C LEU A 28 -24.80 -7.24 4.58
N HIS A 29 -23.98 -6.67 5.45
CA HIS A 29 -24.26 -6.48 6.86
C HIS A 29 -23.90 -5.07 7.33
N LEU A 30 -24.71 -4.56 8.26
CA LEU A 30 -24.37 -3.40 9.09
C LEU A 30 -23.72 -3.91 10.38
N LEU A 31 -22.49 -3.47 10.66
CA LEU A 31 -21.82 -3.69 11.93
C LEU A 31 -21.90 -2.44 12.79
N VAL A 32 -22.49 -2.55 13.97
CA VAL A 32 -22.58 -1.47 14.96
C VAL A 32 -21.72 -1.85 16.16
N LYS A 33 -20.66 -1.08 16.43
CA LYS A 33 -19.81 -1.27 17.61
C LYS A 33 -20.52 -0.79 18.88
N ALA A 34 -20.05 -1.23 20.05
CA ALA A 34 -20.56 -0.75 21.34
C ALA A 34 -20.43 0.77 21.51
N SER A 35 -19.42 1.38 20.88
CA SER A 35 -19.24 2.84 20.80
C SER A 35 -20.33 3.56 19.99
N GLY A 36 -21.20 2.84 19.28
CA GLY A 36 -22.17 3.40 18.34
C GLY A 36 -21.62 3.67 16.94
N SER A 37 -20.34 3.44 16.69
CA SER A 37 -19.75 3.51 15.34
C SER A 37 -20.39 2.45 14.43
N ARG A 38 -20.76 2.83 13.21
CA ARG A 38 -21.47 1.97 12.25
C ARG A 38 -20.64 1.82 10.99
N SER A 39 -20.49 0.60 10.49
CA SER A 39 -19.77 0.30 9.25
C SER A 39 -20.47 -0.77 8.44
N TRP A 40 -20.38 -0.65 7.13
CA TRP A 40 -20.83 -1.68 6.19
C TRP A 40 -19.78 -2.77 6.05
N VAL A 41 -20.23 -4.02 6.05
CA VAL A 41 -19.39 -5.20 5.90
C VAL A 41 -20.03 -6.14 4.90
N PHE A 42 -19.26 -6.57 3.92
CA PHE A 42 -19.60 -7.66 3.01
C PHE A 42 -18.98 -8.96 3.53
N ARG A 43 -19.82 -9.93 3.91
CA ARG A 43 -19.38 -11.22 4.44
C ARG A 43 -19.53 -12.29 3.39
N PHE A 44 -18.43 -12.89 2.96
CA PHE A 44 -18.44 -13.93 1.95
C PHE A 44 -17.80 -15.22 2.46
N MET A 45 -18.01 -16.30 1.71
CA MET A 45 -17.34 -17.58 1.91
C MET A 45 -16.69 -17.98 0.59
N LEU A 46 -15.40 -18.26 0.63
CA LEU A 46 -14.64 -18.73 -0.52
C LEU A 46 -13.69 -19.82 -0.05
N ASN A 47 -13.61 -20.93 -0.78
CA ASN A 47 -12.76 -22.08 -0.44
C ASN A 47 -12.93 -22.59 1.02
N GLY A 48 -14.17 -22.65 1.51
CA GLY A 48 -14.45 -23.09 2.88
C GLY A 48 -14.22 -22.05 3.97
N ASN A 49 -13.65 -20.89 3.65
CA ASN A 49 -13.29 -19.86 4.61
C ASN A 49 -14.26 -18.67 4.55
N SER A 50 -14.88 -18.33 5.68
CA SER A 50 -15.67 -17.10 5.81
C SER A 50 -14.76 -15.92 6.12
N ARG A 51 -14.89 -14.85 5.33
CA ARG A 51 -14.16 -13.59 5.53
C ARG A 51 -15.11 -12.39 5.40
N ASP A 52 -14.71 -11.30 6.04
CA ASP A 52 -15.42 -10.02 6.02
C ASP A 52 -14.58 -8.98 5.27
N VAL A 53 -15.23 -8.20 4.40
CA VAL A 53 -14.65 -7.01 3.74
C VAL A 53 -15.38 -5.78 4.24
N GLY A 54 -14.65 -4.83 4.82
CA GLY A 54 -15.22 -3.53 5.18
C GLY A 54 -15.49 -2.70 3.93
N LEU A 55 -16.71 -2.17 3.80
CA LEU A 55 -17.09 -1.28 2.67
C LEU A 55 -17.01 0.21 3.06
N GLY A 56 -16.83 0.52 4.35
CA GLY A 56 -16.71 1.88 4.86
C GLY A 56 -17.71 2.20 5.98
N ALA A 57 -17.65 3.44 6.46
CA ALA A 57 -18.55 3.94 7.50
C ALA A 57 -19.99 4.04 6.98
N ALA A 58 -20.96 3.65 7.81
CA ALA A 58 -22.38 3.74 7.51
C ALA A 58 -23.04 5.02 8.07
N ALA A 59 -22.27 5.84 8.81
CA ALA A 59 -22.71 7.12 9.38
C ALA A 59 -21.51 8.07 9.53
N GLY A 60 -21.77 9.38 9.49
CA GLY A 60 -20.74 10.43 9.58
C GLY A 60 -20.45 11.11 8.24
N LEU A 61 -19.46 12.01 8.24
CA LEU A 61 -19.02 12.72 7.05
C LEU A 61 -18.37 11.71 6.07
N GLY A 62 -18.82 11.71 4.81
CA GLY A 62 -18.33 10.76 3.80
C GLY A 62 -18.86 9.33 3.96
N ALA A 63 -19.91 9.12 4.75
CA ALA A 63 -20.49 7.79 4.94
C ALA A 63 -21.09 7.20 3.65
N LEU A 64 -20.93 5.90 3.48
CA LEU A 64 -21.52 5.15 2.40
C LEU A 64 -23.01 4.94 2.69
N SER A 65 -23.87 5.41 1.78
CA SER A 65 -25.31 5.21 1.89
C SER A 65 -25.67 3.72 1.78
N LEU A 66 -26.83 3.31 2.32
CA LEU A 66 -27.31 1.94 2.21
C LEU A 66 -27.45 1.50 0.74
N ALA A 67 -27.93 2.39 -0.14
CA ALA A 67 -28.05 2.09 -1.57
C ALA A 67 -26.68 1.83 -2.20
N ASN A 68 -25.69 2.68 -1.92
CA ASN A 68 -24.33 2.49 -2.45
C ASN A 68 -23.67 1.24 -1.85
N ALA A 69 -23.88 0.95 -0.57
CA ALA A 69 -23.40 -0.27 0.07
C ALA A 69 -23.93 -1.54 -0.61
N ARG A 70 -25.18 -1.55 -1.07
CA ARG A 70 -25.76 -2.66 -1.86
C ARG A 70 -25.11 -2.82 -3.23
N VAL A 71 -24.79 -1.70 -3.89
CA VAL A 71 -24.07 -1.71 -5.16
C VAL A 71 -22.67 -2.29 -4.98
N GLU A 72 -21.92 -1.82 -3.98
CA GLU A 72 -20.58 -2.33 -3.68
C GLU A 72 -20.59 -3.82 -3.28
N ALA A 73 -21.53 -4.23 -2.42
CA ALA A 73 -21.71 -5.64 -2.08
C ALA A 73 -21.99 -6.51 -3.32
N THR A 74 -22.74 -6.00 -4.30
CA THR A 74 -23.02 -6.72 -5.54
C THR A 74 -21.77 -6.86 -6.40
N LYS A 75 -20.94 -5.82 -6.52
CA LYS A 75 -19.64 -5.91 -7.21
C LYS A 75 -18.73 -6.96 -6.58
N LEU A 76 -18.59 -6.95 -5.25
CA LEU A 76 -17.77 -7.93 -4.54
C LEU A 76 -18.33 -9.35 -4.66
N ARG A 77 -19.65 -9.50 -4.67
CA ARG A 77 -20.28 -10.82 -4.88
C ARG A 77 -19.94 -11.40 -6.25
N LEU A 78 -19.97 -10.58 -7.30
CA LEU A 78 -19.58 -11.03 -8.64
C LEU A 78 -18.11 -11.49 -8.66
N LYS A 79 -17.21 -10.76 -7.99
CA LYS A 79 -15.79 -11.16 -7.86
C LYS A 79 -15.64 -12.52 -7.17
N VAL A 80 -16.32 -12.72 -6.04
CA VAL A 80 -16.31 -13.98 -5.28
C VAL A 80 -16.88 -15.13 -6.11
N GLN A 81 -17.95 -14.89 -6.87
CA GLN A 81 -18.53 -15.89 -7.78
C GLN A 81 -17.56 -16.31 -8.89
N SER A 82 -16.70 -15.39 -9.34
CA SER A 82 -15.60 -15.68 -10.27
C SER A 82 -14.37 -16.31 -9.59
N GLY A 83 -14.45 -16.66 -8.30
CA GLY A 83 -13.35 -17.27 -7.55
C GLY A 83 -12.27 -16.29 -7.07
N ILE A 84 -12.48 -14.98 -7.23
CA ILE A 84 -11.54 -13.94 -6.82
C ILE A 84 -11.83 -13.56 -5.37
N ALA A 85 -10.84 -13.67 -4.49
CA ALA A 85 -10.91 -13.17 -3.12
C ALA A 85 -10.67 -11.65 -3.10
N PRO A 86 -11.68 -10.80 -2.77
CA PRO A 86 -11.52 -9.35 -2.88
C PRO A 86 -10.44 -8.75 -1.97
N ILE A 87 -10.18 -9.41 -0.83
CA ILE A 87 -9.13 -8.99 0.11
C ILE A 87 -7.75 -9.17 -0.53
N GLU A 88 -7.51 -10.33 -1.14
CA GLU A 88 -6.22 -10.66 -1.76
C GLU A 88 -5.97 -9.81 -3.00
N GLU A 89 -7.02 -9.51 -3.78
CA GLU A 89 -6.92 -8.59 -4.90
C GLU A 89 -6.54 -7.17 -4.45
N ARG A 90 -7.20 -6.64 -3.41
CA ARG A 90 -6.85 -5.34 -2.84
C ARG A 90 -5.42 -5.32 -2.32
N ASP A 91 -5.03 -6.33 -1.55
CA ASP A 91 -3.69 -6.40 -0.96
C ASP A 91 -2.62 -6.49 -2.06
N ARG A 92 -2.90 -7.20 -3.16
CA ARG A 92 -2.03 -7.23 -4.35
C ARG A 92 -1.94 -5.86 -5.03
N GLU A 93 -3.06 -5.18 -5.26
CA GLU A 93 -3.06 -3.83 -5.85
C GLU A 93 -2.29 -2.82 -5.00
N GLU A 94 -2.43 -2.89 -3.67
CA GLU A 94 -1.67 -2.04 -2.74
C GLU A 94 -0.18 -2.35 -2.78
N ALA A 95 0.20 -3.63 -2.82
CA ALA A 95 1.59 -4.05 -2.97
C ALA A 95 2.20 -3.59 -4.30
N GLU A 96 1.46 -3.71 -5.40
CA GLU A 96 1.89 -3.24 -6.73
C GLU A 96 2.10 -1.72 -6.74
N LYS A 97 1.19 -0.95 -6.13
CA LYS A 97 1.34 0.51 -6.01
C LYS A 97 2.55 0.90 -5.17
N LEU A 98 2.77 0.21 -4.04
CA LEU A 98 3.93 0.46 -3.19
C LEU A 98 5.23 0.13 -3.93
N ALA A 99 5.28 -1.00 -4.63
CA ALA A 99 6.43 -1.39 -5.44
C ALA A 99 6.71 -0.37 -6.56
N ALA A 100 5.67 0.11 -7.25
CA ALA A 100 5.82 1.13 -8.28
C ALA A 100 6.32 2.46 -7.70
N ALA A 101 5.80 2.89 -6.55
CA ALA A 101 6.25 4.10 -5.87
C ALA A 101 7.72 3.97 -5.42
N GLN A 102 8.12 2.80 -4.91
CA GLN A 102 9.49 2.55 -4.51
C GLN A 102 10.44 2.51 -5.71
N ALA A 103 10.02 1.89 -6.82
CA ALA A 103 10.80 1.89 -8.06
C ALA A 103 10.99 3.31 -8.61
N ALA A 104 9.95 4.15 -8.57
CA ALA A 104 10.04 5.55 -8.96
C ALA A 104 11.02 6.33 -8.06
N LEU A 105 10.97 6.14 -6.74
CA LEU A 105 11.91 6.76 -5.83
C LEU A 105 13.36 6.35 -6.13
N ILE A 106 13.60 5.05 -6.37
CA ILE A 106 14.94 4.57 -6.73
C ILE A 106 15.39 5.18 -8.07
N ALA A 107 14.50 5.27 -9.05
CA ALA A 107 14.79 5.89 -10.33
C ALA A 107 15.17 7.39 -10.18
N GLU A 108 14.54 8.11 -9.26
CA GLU A 108 14.84 9.52 -8.99
C GLU A 108 16.06 9.73 -8.09
N THR A 109 16.48 8.70 -7.33
CA THR A 109 17.63 8.81 -6.43
C THR A 109 18.93 8.67 -7.20
N THR A 110 19.79 9.68 -7.09
CA THR A 110 21.07 9.75 -7.79
C THR A 110 22.18 9.01 -7.04
N PHE A 111 23.23 8.57 -7.76
CA PHE A 111 24.39 7.94 -7.15
C PHE A 111 25.04 8.84 -6.10
N LYS A 112 25.14 10.14 -6.37
CA LYS A 112 25.72 11.11 -5.46
C LYS A 112 24.94 11.19 -4.14
N GLU A 113 23.61 11.25 -4.19
CA GLU A 113 22.80 11.29 -2.97
C GLU A 113 23.00 10.05 -2.10
N VAL A 114 23.04 8.87 -2.70
CA VAL A 114 23.31 7.62 -1.97
C VAL A 114 24.74 7.58 -1.44
N ALA A 115 25.72 8.01 -2.24
CA ALA A 115 27.12 8.03 -1.82
C ALA A 115 27.34 8.97 -0.64
N GLU A 116 26.80 10.19 -0.67
CA GLU A 116 26.88 11.14 0.45
C GLU A 116 26.17 10.58 1.70
N ALA A 117 24.95 10.05 1.56
CA ALA A 117 24.23 9.43 2.68
C ALA A 117 24.98 8.26 3.31
N HIS A 118 25.65 7.44 2.48
CA HIS A 118 26.49 6.35 2.96
C HIS A 118 27.73 6.87 3.70
N ILE A 119 28.39 7.90 3.17
CA ILE A 119 29.55 8.53 3.81
C ILE A 119 29.14 9.10 5.16
N ASP A 120 28.05 9.87 5.23
CA ASP A 120 27.52 10.46 6.47
C ASP A 120 27.22 9.39 7.53
N ALA A 121 26.60 8.27 7.13
CA ALA A 121 26.25 7.20 8.06
C ALA A 121 27.47 6.41 8.60
N ASN A 122 28.59 6.40 7.87
CA ASN A 122 29.75 5.56 8.18
C ASN A 122 30.97 6.35 8.66
N GLU A 123 31.04 7.66 8.41
CA GLU A 123 32.24 8.45 8.64
C GLU A 123 32.68 8.50 10.12
N GLU A 124 31.74 8.39 11.06
CA GLU A 124 32.04 8.33 12.50
C GLU A 124 32.74 7.02 12.90
N SER A 125 32.49 5.93 12.17
CA SER A 125 33.11 4.62 12.41
C SER A 125 34.57 4.55 11.92
N TRP A 126 34.99 5.49 11.06
CA TRP A 126 36.31 5.46 10.45
C TRP A 126 37.38 5.99 11.42
N ARG A 127 38.30 5.11 11.81
CA ARG A 127 39.37 5.37 12.80
C ARG A 127 40.29 6.56 12.47
N ASN A 128 40.42 6.94 11.19
CA ASN A 128 41.34 7.99 10.76
C ASN A 128 40.57 9.18 10.16
N PRO A 129 40.60 10.37 10.80
CA PRO A 129 39.98 11.59 10.29
C PRO A 129 40.42 11.99 8.88
N LYS A 130 41.66 11.68 8.48
CA LYS A 130 42.15 11.96 7.12
C LYS A 130 41.45 11.11 6.05
N HIS A 131 41.02 9.89 6.39
CA HIS A 131 40.30 9.04 5.45
C HIS A 131 38.90 9.60 5.13
N ARG A 132 38.25 10.29 6.08
CA ARG A 132 36.96 10.97 5.83
C ARG A 132 37.05 11.98 4.70
N GLN A 133 38.02 12.89 4.79
CA GLN A 133 38.25 13.91 3.77
C GLN A 133 38.67 13.30 2.43
N GLN A 134 39.47 12.23 2.47
CA GLN A 134 39.92 11.54 1.27
C GLN A 134 38.74 10.91 0.51
N TRP A 135 37.82 10.24 1.19
CA TRP A 135 36.63 9.63 0.57
C TRP A 135 35.77 10.65 -0.17
N ARG A 136 35.38 11.75 0.51
CA ARG A 136 34.57 12.81 -0.12
C ARG A 136 35.30 13.45 -1.30
N LYS A 137 36.60 13.70 -1.15
CA LYS A 137 37.42 14.27 -2.22
C LYS A 137 37.51 13.34 -3.43
N THR A 138 37.78 12.05 -3.24
CA THR A 138 37.85 11.10 -4.35
C THR A 138 36.51 10.93 -5.07
N MET A 139 35.40 10.95 -4.33
CA MET A 139 34.06 10.92 -4.93
C MET A 139 33.79 12.19 -5.74
N ALA A 140 34.13 13.36 -5.21
CA ALA A 140 33.96 14.65 -5.89
C ALA A 140 34.83 14.80 -7.15
N ASP A 141 36.09 14.37 -7.08
CA ASP A 141 37.06 14.60 -8.17
C ASP A 141 36.89 13.60 -9.32
N TYR A 142 36.53 12.33 -9.03
CA TYR A 142 36.58 11.26 -10.04
C TYR A 142 35.24 10.59 -10.33
N VAL A 143 34.31 10.56 -9.37
CA VAL A 143 33.08 9.76 -9.48
C VAL A 143 31.88 10.63 -9.87
N TYR A 144 31.60 11.68 -9.11
CA TYR A 144 30.43 12.54 -9.33
C TYR A 144 30.39 13.22 -10.71
N PRO A 145 31.51 13.67 -11.31
CA PRO A 145 31.47 14.25 -12.65
C PRO A 145 31.01 13.28 -13.74
N LYS A 146 31.09 11.96 -13.49
CA LYS A 146 30.75 10.92 -14.47
C LYS A 146 29.37 10.32 -14.24
N ILE A 147 29.08 9.94 -13.00
CA ILE A 147 27.87 9.18 -12.65
C ILE A 147 27.08 9.82 -11.50
N GLY A 148 27.50 10.97 -10.99
CA GLY A 148 26.94 11.56 -9.77
C GLY A 148 25.44 11.83 -9.87
N ASP A 149 25.00 12.38 -11.02
CA ASP A 149 23.60 12.71 -11.28
C ASP A 149 22.83 11.54 -11.93
N GLN A 150 23.48 10.40 -12.13
CA GLN A 150 22.85 9.21 -12.70
C GLN A 150 22.02 8.50 -11.63
N SER A 151 20.86 7.98 -12.04
CA SER A 151 20.04 7.14 -11.17
C SER A 151 20.83 5.94 -10.69
N VAL A 152 20.70 5.60 -9.40
CA VAL A 152 21.33 4.40 -8.83
C VAL A 152 20.86 3.12 -9.55
N ALA A 153 19.62 3.11 -10.06
CA ALA A 153 19.09 1.99 -10.84
C ALA A 153 19.87 1.74 -12.15
N ASP A 154 20.46 2.79 -12.72
CA ASP A 154 21.14 2.74 -14.01
C ASP A 154 22.66 2.59 -13.87
N VAL A 155 23.20 2.64 -12.63
CA VAL A 155 24.63 2.42 -12.39
C VAL A 155 24.95 0.94 -12.56
N ASP A 156 25.93 0.66 -13.41
CA ASP A 156 26.34 -0.70 -13.80
C ASP A 156 27.87 -0.77 -13.93
N THR A 157 28.40 -1.97 -14.03
CA THR A 157 29.83 -2.30 -14.12
C THR A 157 30.61 -1.45 -15.13
N PRO A 158 30.10 -1.17 -16.36
CA PRO A 158 30.82 -0.33 -17.32
C PRO A 158 31.05 1.10 -16.82
N HIS A 159 30.09 1.66 -16.08
CA HIS A 159 30.22 2.99 -15.48
C HIS A 159 31.38 3.04 -14.49
N VAL A 160 31.49 2.02 -13.62
CA VAL A 160 32.58 1.89 -12.65
C VAL A 160 33.93 1.71 -13.36
N LEU A 161 33.98 0.86 -14.39
CA LEU A 161 35.22 0.64 -15.16
C LEU A 161 35.71 1.94 -15.80
N SER A 162 34.82 2.73 -16.39
CA SER A 162 35.16 4.02 -17.01
C SER A 162 35.78 5.04 -16.05
N ILE A 163 35.42 4.96 -14.76
CA ILE A 163 36.01 5.80 -13.71
C ILE A 163 37.42 5.32 -13.40
N LEU A 164 37.58 4.01 -13.17
CA LEU A 164 38.87 3.43 -12.82
C LEU A 164 39.90 3.62 -13.94
N GLU A 165 39.53 3.41 -15.20
CA GLU A 165 40.42 3.61 -16.35
C GLU A 165 40.92 5.05 -16.48
N SER A 166 40.23 6.05 -15.93
CA SER A 166 40.69 7.45 -15.99
C SER A 166 41.67 7.85 -14.89
N ILE A 167 41.87 6.98 -13.90
CA ILE A 167 42.75 7.23 -12.76
C ILE A 167 44.11 6.56 -12.95
N TRP A 168 44.17 5.51 -13.78
CA TRP A 168 45.33 4.63 -13.97
C TRP A 168 46.00 4.81 -15.32
#